data_AF-A0A3D5N862-F1
#
_entry.id   AF-A0A3D5N862-F1
#
_cell.length_a   1.000
_cell.length_b   1.000
_cell.length_c   1.000
_cell.angle_alpha   90.00
_cell.angle_beta   90.00
_cell.angle_gamma   90.00
#
_symmetry.space_group_name_H-M   'P 1'
#
loop_
_entity.id
_entity.type
_entity.pdbx_description
1 polymer ?
#
loop_
_entity_poly.entity_id
_entity_poly.type
_entity_poly.pdbx_seq_one_letter_code
_entity_poly.pdbx_strand_id
1 'polypeptide(L)'
;RNFFEAGGIEAITNTGFADAKSVAKAFTASGAKIAVICGSDPQYGDMAADVASALKTAGASLVYLAGHPGDARAGYEAAGIDDFIYVGTDVPDTCRTAMDHLSGARGDK
;
A
#
# COMPACT_ATOMS: atom_id res chain seq x y z
N ARG A 1 -0.31 4.14 9.32
CA ARG A 1 -1.27 4.70 10.30
C ARG A 1 -1.22 6.23 10.31
N ASN A 2 -0.28 6.85 11.03
CA ASN A 2 -0.23 8.32 11.23
C ASN A 2 -0.25 9.16 9.94
N PHE A 3 0.35 8.67 8.84
CA PHE A 3 0.41 9.38 7.56
C PHE A 3 -0.98 9.60 6.93
N PHE A 4 -1.76 8.53 6.79
CA PHE A 4 -3.08 8.58 6.14
C PHE A 4 -4.16 9.15 7.07
N GLU A 5 -4.05 8.92 8.38
CA GLU A 5 -4.94 9.53 9.36
C GLU A 5 -4.80 11.05 9.41
N ALA A 6 -3.59 11.60 9.17
CA ALA A 6 -3.39 13.03 9.04
C ALA A 6 -4.14 13.63 7.84
N GLY A 7 -4.39 12.83 6.80
CA GLY A 7 -5.21 13.18 5.64
C GLY A 7 -6.70 12.90 5.81
N GLY A 8 -7.15 12.43 6.98
CA GLY A 8 -8.55 12.06 7.22
C GLY A 8 -8.96 10.70 6.65
N ILE A 9 -7.99 9.86 6.25
CA ILE A 9 -8.23 8.50 5.78
C ILE A 9 -8.06 7.53 6.96
N GLU A 10 -9.10 6.77 7.29
CA GLU A 10 -9.03 5.73 8.32
C GLU A 10 -8.02 4.65 7.90
N ALA A 11 -7.00 4.43 8.75
CA ALA A 11 -5.98 3.42 8.51
C ALA A 11 -6.25 2.18 9.36
N ILE A 12 -6.85 1.16 8.75
CA ILE A 12 -7.06 -0.13 9.39
C ILE A 12 -5.69 -0.79 9.59
N THR A 13 -5.25 -0.91 10.83
CA THR A 13 -3.96 -1.52 11.16
C THR A 13 -4.09 -2.97 11.60
N ASN A 14 -3.11 -3.78 11.24
CA ASN A 14 -2.91 -5.14 11.73
C ASN A 14 -1.60 -5.24 12.54
N THR A 15 -1.46 -6.29 13.35
CA THR A 15 -0.25 -6.58 14.13
C THR A 15 0.86 -7.28 13.34
N GLY A 16 0.79 -7.26 12.00
CA GLY A 16 1.65 -8.04 11.11
C GLY A 16 1.03 -9.38 10.72
N PHE A 17 1.46 -9.92 9.58
CA PHE A 17 1.03 -11.23 9.08
C PHE A 17 2.26 -12.09 8.81
N ALA A 18 2.13 -13.40 9.01
CA ALA A 18 3.21 -14.35 8.78
C ALA A 18 3.40 -14.68 7.29
N ASP A 19 2.39 -14.44 6.46
CA ASP A 19 2.35 -14.86 5.06
C ASP A 19 1.42 -13.96 4.21
N ALA A 20 1.71 -13.89 2.90
CA ALA A 20 0.97 -13.06 1.94
C ALA A 20 -0.52 -13.45 1.81
N LYS A 21 -0.87 -14.71 2.07
CA LYS A 21 -2.27 -15.18 1.99
C LYS A 21 -3.11 -14.66 3.16
N SER A 22 -2.53 -14.62 4.36
CA SER A 22 -3.13 -13.99 5.53
C SER A 22 -3.31 -12.49 5.33
N VAL A 23 -2.37 -11.81 4.67
CA VAL A 23 -2.49 -10.39 4.28
C VAL A 23 -3.70 -10.20 3.36
N ALA A 24 -3.77 -10.95 2.26
CA ALA A 24 -4.87 -10.84 1.29
C ALA A 24 -6.24 -11.08 1.96
N LYS A 25 -6.35 -12.09 2.81
CA LYS A 25 -7.60 -12.38 3.54
C LYS A 25 -8.01 -11.24 4.46
N ALA A 26 -7.07 -10.68 5.21
CA ALA A 26 -7.35 -9.55 6.09
C ALA A 26 -7.71 -8.29 5.30
N PHE A 27 -7.05 -8.05 4.16
CA PHE A 27 -7.38 -6.96 3.25
C PHE A 27 -8.81 -7.09 2.73
N THR A 28 -9.19 -8.26 2.21
CA THR A 28 -10.57 -8.52 1.77
C THR A 28 -11.58 -8.37 2.90
N ALA A 29 -11.25 -8.85 4.12
CA ALA A 29 -12.13 -8.72 5.28
C ALA A 29 -12.27 -7.26 5.75
N SER A 30 -11.26 -6.43 5.55
CA SER A 30 -11.28 -5.00 5.90
C SER A 30 -12.16 -4.16 4.96
N GLY A 31 -12.41 -4.65 3.73
CA GLY A 31 -13.13 -3.90 2.70
C GLY A 31 -12.39 -2.66 2.18
N ALA A 32 -11.12 -2.47 2.55
CA ALA A 32 -10.30 -1.38 2.07
C ALA A 32 -10.04 -1.51 0.56
N LYS A 33 -9.86 -0.36 -0.11
CA LYS A 33 -9.47 -0.32 -1.54
C LYS A 33 -7.97 -0.05 -1.75
N ILE A 34 -7.32 0.50 -0.74
CA ILE A 34 -5.91 0.89 -0.75
C ILE A 34 -5.18 0.10 0.34
N ALA A 35 -4.01 -0.43 0.00
CA ALA A 35 -3.15 -1.15 0.94
C ALA A 35 -1.81 -0.42 1.10
N VAL A 36 -1.22 -0.51 2.30
CA VAL A 36 0.09 0.07 2.60
C VAL A 36 0.95 -1.00 3.26
N ILE A 37 1.99 -1.44 2.56
CA ILE A 37 2.96 -2.41 3.07
C ILE A 37 3.92 -1.65 4.00
N CYS A 38 3.90 -1.97 5.28
CA CYS A 38 4.79 -1.41 6.29
C CYS A 38 5.62 -2.54 6.91
N GLY A 39 6.95 -2.39 6.90
CA GLY A 39 7.93 -3.38 7.29
C GLY A 39 9.32 -2.74 7.47
N SER A 40 10.32 -3.57 7.73
CA SER A 40 11.71 -3.12 7.90
C SER A 40 12.54 -3.53 6.68
N ASP A 41 13.48 -2.68 6.24
CA ASP A 41 14.33 -2.85 5.04
C ASP A 41 14.80 -4.28 4.69
N PRO A 42 15.23 -5.14 5.64
CA PRO A 42 15.68 -6.49 5.30
C PRO A 42 14.57 -7.46 4.85
N GLN A 43 13.31 -7.19 5.22
CA GLN A 43 12.18 -8.09 4.93
C GLN A 43 11.46 -7.75 3.61
N TYR A 44 11.79 -6.62 2.98
CA TYR A 44 11.06 -6.16 1.80
C TYR A 44 11.47 -6.88 0.50
N GLY A 45 12.70 -7.40 0.37
CA GLY A 45 13.19 -7.96 -0.90
C GLY A 45 12.29 -9.05 -1.49
N ASP A 46 12.09 -10.15 -0.75
CA ASP A 46 11.31 -11.29 -1.23
C ASP A 46 9.82 -11.20 -0.83
N MET A 47 9.54 -10.73 0.38
CA MET A 47 8.18 -10.78 0.92
C MET A 47 7.30 -9.62 0.43
N ALA A 48 7.86 -8.44 0.14
CA ALA A 48 7.04 -7.31 -0.30
C ALA A 48 6.42 -7.54 -1.67
N ALA A 49 7.17 -8.18 -2.58
CA ALA A 49 6.68 -8.50 -3.92
C ALA A 49 5.51 -9.48 -3.87
N ASP A 50 5.67 -10.57 -3.11
CA ASP A 50 4.61 -11.56 -2.92
C ASP A 50 3.37 -10.96 -2.25
N VAL A 51 3.58 -10.10 -1.24
CA VAL A 51 2.49 -9.41 -0.55
C VAL A 51 1.78 -8.42 -1.48
N ALA A 52 2.51 -7.63 -2.28
CA ALA A 52 1.94 -6.71 -3.24
C ALA A 52 1.09 -7.43 -4.28
N SER A 53 1.62 -8.52 -4.86
CA SER A 53 0.89 -9.36 -5.82
C SER A 53 -0.38 -9.96 -5.21
N ALA A 54 -0.30 -10.45 -3.96
CA ALA A 54 -1.46 -10.98 -3.23
C ALA A 54 -2.52 -9.90 -2.96
N LEU A 55 -2.10 -8.68 -2.61
CA LEU A 55 -2.99 -7.53 -2.40
C LEU A 55 -3.70 -7.11 -3.70
N LYS A 56 -2.96 -7.00 -4.81
CA LYS A 56 -3.55 -6.69 -6.13
C LYS A 56 -4.54 -7.79 -6.54
N THR A 57 -4.19 -9.05 -6.33
CA THR A 57 -5.09 -10.19 -6.58
C THR A 57 -6.33 -10.17 -5.70
N ALA A 58 -6.21 -9.67 -4.45
CA ALA A 58 -7.33 -9.48 -3.53
C ALA A 58 -8.23 -8.29 -3.89
N GLY A 59 -7.87 -7.50 -4.91
CA GLY A 59 -8.65 -6.36 -5.39
C GLY A 59 -8.15 -5.00 -4.91
N ALA A 60 -6.92 -4.90 -4.36
CA ALA A 60 -6.34 -3.61 -4.03
C ALA A 60 -6.17 -2.75 -5.29
N SER A 61 -6.75 -1.56 -5.28
CA SER A 61 -6.63 -0.61 -6.39
C SER A 61 -5.26 0.06 -6.38
N LEU A 62 -4.78 0.42 -5.18
CA LEU A 62 -3.46 1.02 -4.97
C LEU A 62 -2.72 0.30 -3.85
N VAL A 63 -1.44 0.04 -4.08
CA VAL A 63 -0.52 -0.55 -3.09
C VAL A 63 0.65 0.40 -2.88
N TYR A 64 0.76 0.93 -1.68
CA TYR A 64 1.88 1.77 -1.25
C TYR A 64 2.89 0.94 -0.46
N LEU A 65 4.19 1.27 -0.56
CA LEU A 65 5.24 0.72 0.31
C LEU A 65 5.80 1.82 1.22
N ALA A 66 5.79 1.59 2.54
CA ALA A 66 6.33 2.51 3.53
C ALA A 66 7.83 2.27 3.75
N GLY A 67 8.66 2.77 2.85
CA GLY A 67 10.10 2.58 2.86
C GLY A 67 10.77 3.12 1.60
N HIS A 68 12.09 3.25 1.63
CA HIS A 68 12.84 3.71 0.47
C HIS A 68 13.12 2.53 -0.47
N PRO A 69 12.68 2.58 -1.75
CA PRO A 69 12.80 1.43 -2.65
C PRO A 69 14.24 1.12 -3.09
N GLY A 70 15.14 2.10 -3.02
CA GLY A 70 16.55 1.94 -3.42
C GLY A 70 16.70 1.36 -4.84
N ASP A 71 17.67 0.46 -5.02
CA ASP A 71 17.89 -0.26 -6.29
C ASP A 71 16.80 -1.31 -6.60
N ALA A 72 16.00 -1.71 -5.61
CA ALA A 72 14.94 -2.70 -5.76
C ALA A 72 13.62 -2.10 -6.31
N ARG A 73 13.58 -0.79 -6.59
CA ARG A 73 12.41 -0.07 -7.11
C ARG A 73 11.74 -0.78 -8.29
N ALA A 74 12.53 -1.15 -9.29
CA ALA A 74 12.00 -1.79 -10.50
C ALA A 74 11.35 -3.16 -10.19
N GLY A 75 11.89 -3.91 -9.22
CA GLY A 75 11.30 -5.16 -8.75
C GLY A 75 9.99 -4.94 -8.00
N TYR A 76 9.92 -3.89 -7.18
CA TYR A 76 8.70 -3.51 -6.46
C TYR A 76 7.58 -3.04 -7.39
N GLU A 77 7.90 -2.18 -8.35
CA GLU A 77 6.93 -1.72 -9.35
C GLU A 77 6.43 -2.90 -10.20
N ALA A 78 7.33 -3.80 -10.61
CA ALA A 78 6.95 -5.02 -11.34
C ALA A 78 6.07 -5.98 -10.52
N ALA A 79 6.20 -5.98 -9.20
CA ALA A 79 5.36 -6.75 -8.29
C ALA A 79 3.99 -6.12 -8.01
N GLY A 80 3.76 -4.88 -8.49
CA GLY A 80 2.51 -4.17 -8.34
C GLY A 80 2.45 -3.18 -7.18
N ILE A 81 3.60 -2.72 -6.68
CA ILE A 81 3.68 -1.55 -5.80
C ILE A 81 3.58 -0.29 -6.67
N ASP A 82 2.55 0.51 -6.41
CA ASP A 82 2.24 1.69 -7.21
C ASP A 82 3.05 2.92 -6.74
N ASP A 83 3.28 3.05 -5.42
CA ASP A 83 3.95 4.23 -4.85
C ASP A 83 4.73 3.94 -3.56
N PHE A 84 5.63 4.87 -3.20
CA PHE A 84 6.54 4.72 -2.05
C PHE A 84 6.42 5.89 -1.07
N ILE A 85 6.23 5.59 0.20
CA ILE A 85 6.12 6.56 1.29
C ILE A 85 7.37 6.49 2.16
N TYR A 86 8.20 7.53 2.12
CA TYR A 86 9.43 7.62 2.90
C TYR A 86 9.65 9.07 3.37
N VAL A 87 10.70 9.28 4.15
CA VAL A 87 11.04 10.63 4.64
C VAL A 87 11.37 11.53 3.45
N GLY A 88 10.53 12.54 3.22
CA GLY A 88 10.62 13.45 2.08
C GLY A 88 9.43 13.38 1.12
N THR A 89 8.52 12.39 1.26
CA THR A 89 7.28 12.32 0.49
C THR A 89 6.31 13.46 0.87
N ASP A 90 5.67 14.06 -0.13
CA ASP A 90 4.63 15.08 0.06
C ASP A 90 3.35 14.43 0.62
N VAL A 91 3.18 14.52 1.94
CA VAL A 91 2.03 13.92 2.65
C VAL A 91 0.68 14.43 2.13
N PRO A 92 0.46 15.76 1.98
CA PRO A 92 -0.76 16.28 1.40
C PRO A 92 -1.11 15.72 0.02
N ASP A 93 -0.12 15.67 -0.90
CA ASP A 93 -0.36 15.22 -2.27
C ASP A 93 -0.71 13.73 -2.34
N THR A 94 0.03 12.90 -1.61
CA THR A 94 -0.27 11.45 -1.51
C THR A 94 -1.64 11.20 -0.88
N CYS A 95 -2.00 11.92 0.18
CA CYS A 95 -3.32 11.79 0.80
C CYS A 95 -4.45 12.24 -0.15
N ARG A 96 -4.23 13.31 -0.93
CA ARG A 96 -5.19 13.77 -1.94
C ARG A 96 -5.38 12.73 -3.03
N THR A 97 -4.29 12.16 -3.56
CA THR A 97 -4.35 11.10 -4.57
C THR A 97 -5.10 9.88 -4.04
N ALA A 98 -4.79 9.44 -2.81
CA ALA A 98 -5.51 8.34 -2.18
C ALA A 98 -7.01 8.65 -1.98
N MET A 99 -7.36 9.87 -1.55
CA MET A 99 -8.76 10.29 -1.41
C MET A 99 -9.49 10.38 -2.76
N ASP A 100 -8.85 10.89 -3.81
CA ASP A 100 -9.41 10.95 -5.17
C ASP A 100 -9.77 9.55 -5.67
N HIS A 101 -8.86 8.60 -5.47
CA HIS A 101 -9.07 7.18 -5.79
C HIS A 101 -10.18 6.53 -4.95
N LEU A 102 -10.31 6.87 -3.67
CA LEU A 102 -11.38 6.35 -2.81
C LEU A 102 -12.75 6.92 -3.16
N SER A 103 -12.80 8.23 -3.46
CA SER A 103 -14.02 8.97 -3.78
C SER A 103 -14.51 8.78 -5.21
N GLY A 104 -13.72 8.14 -6.08
CA GLY A 104 -14.10 7.88 -7.48
C GLY A 104 -14.10 9.14 -8.34
N ALA A 105 -13.35 10.17 -7.96
CA ALA A 105 -13.34 11.46 -8.65
C ALA A 105 -12.52 11.48 -9.96
N ARG A 106 -12.03 10.32 -10.42
CA ARG A 106 -11.72 10.09 -11.84
C ARG A 106 -12.85 9.27 -12.45
N GLY A 107 -13.85 10.03 -12.92
CA GLY A 107 -15.08 9.51 -13.48
C GLY A 107 -14.89 8.52 -14.61
N ASP A 108 -15.97 7.78 -14.81
CA ASP A 108 -16.40 7.22 -16.08
C ASP A 108 -15.84 8.02 -17.27
N LYS A 109 -14.97 7.39 -18.05
CA LYS A 109 -14.80 7.58 -19.50
C LYS A 109 -13.87 6.53 -20.07
#